data_AF-A0A085BJM8-F1
#
_entry.id   AF-A0A085BJM8-F1
#
_cell.length_a   1.000
_cell.length_b   1.000
_cell.length_c   1.000
_cell.angle_alpha   90.00
_cell.angle_beta   90.00
_cell.angle_gamma   90.00
#
_symmetry.space_group_name_H-M   'P 1'
#
loop_
_entity.id
_entity.type
_entity.pdbx_description
1 polymer ?
#
loop_
_entity_poly.entity_id
_entity_poly.type
_entity_poly.pdbx_seq_one_letter_code
_entity_poly.pdbx_strand_id
1 'polypeptide(L)'
;MMNLIVIFLVMLLLFGLFFIKRSSSKIPQKIAEESGSLRVRRNEAHEKGITEEEIRTVLVSLNLAPFVIKLFDGTENLTKHGFYNVFLPPYSMIDQTKEEQAIYETGRYIPLFETMDDFLEVLAYDNVLQGFIRYCPENDLPLANYEVLTWDGTFIEQILEWYENNKTDGDILNICKLFGLKHSKEILESIHMNLGSKYTDEDRKNWVSKTIDEIDGRIKQNQQ
;
A
#
# COMPACT_ATOMS: atom_id res chain seq x y z
N MET A 1 36.22 -27.75 35.51
CA MET A 1 35.44 -27.58 34.27
C MET A 1 34.15 -28.43 34.27
N MET A 2 33.43 -28.53 35.40
CA MET A 2 32.26 -29.41 35.54
C MET A 2 30.97 -28.68 35.96
N ASN A 3 31.04 -27.37 36.24
CA ASN A 3 29.90 -26.59 36.74
C ASN A 3 29.07 -25.89 35.65
N LEU A 4 29.62 -25.70 34.43
CA LEU A 4 28.89 -24.99 33.36
C LEU A 4 27.85 -25.87 32.66
N ILE A 5 28.12 -27.17 32.55
CA ILE A 5 27.23 -28.13 31.87
C ILE A 5 25.96 -28.42 32.70
N VAL A 6 26.09 -28.42 34.03
CA VAL A 6 24.94 -28.63 34.94
C VAL A 6 23.99 -27.44 34.89
N ILE A 7 24.52 -26.21 34.81
CA ILE A 7 23.70 -24.99 34.70
C ILE A 7 22.95 -24.97 33.36
N PHE A 8 23.58 -25.40 32.27
CA PHE A 8 22.95 -25.44 30.95
C PHE A 8 21.84 -26.50 30.85
N LEU A 9 22.02 -27.66 31.50
CA LEU A 9 21.00 -28.72 31.57
C LEU A 9 19.79 -28.32 32.44
N VAL A 10 20.00 -27.58 33.53
CA VAL A 10 18.90 -27.07 34.37
C VAL A 10 18.09 -26.00 33.63
N MET A 11 18.73 -25.13 32.83
CA MET A 11 18.00 -24.16 32.01
C MET A 11 17.18 -24.81 30.88
N LEU A 12 17.69 -25.86 30.23
CA LEU A 12 16.95 -26.61 29.21
C LEU A 12 15.72 -27.34 29.79
N LEU A 13 15.82 -27.86 31.02
CA LEU A 13 14.69 -28.46 31.72
C LEU A 13 13.63 -27.44 32.15
N LEU A 14 14.03 -26.22 32.51
CA LEU A 14 13.10 -25.14 32.85
C LEU A 14 12.39 -24.56 31.61
N PHE A 15 13.06 -24.52 30.44
CA PHE A 15 12.42 -24.12 29.18
C PHE A 15 11.49 -25.19 28.60
N GLY A 16 11.84 -26.47 28.73
CA GLY A 16 11.02 -27.59 28.25
C GLY A 16 9.70 -27.78 29.02
N LEU A 17 9.65 -27.37 30.29
CA LEU A 17 8.46 -27.47 31.12
C LEU A 17 7.50 -26.28 30.98
N PHE A 18 7.92 -25.18 30.32
CA PHE A 18 7.04 -24.03 30.08
C PHE A 18 6.14 -24.20 28.84
N PHE A 19 6.39 -25.19 27.99
CA PHE A 19 5.65 -25.40 26.73
C PHE A 19 4.69 -26.59 26.72
N ILE A 20 4.48 -27.29 27.83
CA ILE A 20 3.57 -28.45 27.89
C ILE A 20 2.50 -28.26 28.97
N LYS A 21 1.62 -27.26 28.80
CA LYS A 21 0.18 -27.35 29.14
C LYS A 21 -0.58 -26.05 28.81
N ARG A 22 -1.19 -26.00 27.63
CA ARG A 22 -2.44 -25.27 27.35
C ARG A 22 -3.02 -25.87 26.07
N SER A 23 -3.56 -27.09 26.15
CA SER A 23 -5.02 -27.30 26.32
C SER A 23 -5.84 -26.23 25.62
N SER A 24 -6.40 -26.63 24.48
CA SER A 24 -7.59 -26.11 23.82
C SER A 24 -8.47 -25.24 24.73
N SER A 25 -8.58 -23.97 24.39
CA SER A 25 -9.69 -23.12 24.82
C SER A 25 -10.18 -22.35 23.61
N LYS A 26 -11.41 -22.68 23.23
CA LYS A 26 -12.32 -21.92 22.39
C LYS A 26 -11.98 -20.43 22.43
N ILE A 27 -11.71 -19.85 21.26
CA ILE A 27 -11.78 -18.39 21.08
C ILE A 27 -13.16 -17.99 21.61
N PRO A 28 -13.25 -17.07 22.60
CA PRO A 28 -14.54 -16.68 23.12
C PRO A 28 -15.31 -16.00 21.98
N GLN A 29 -16.47 -16.57 21.60
CA GLN A 29 -17.41 -16.00 20.62
C GLN A 29 -17.71 -14.51 20.89
N LYS A 30 -17.52 -14.06 22.14
CA LYS A 30 -17.68 -12.67 22.57
C LYS A 30 -16.76 -11.67 21.85
N ILE A 31 -15.54 -12.06 21.44
CA ILE A 31 -14.62 -11.15 20.71
C ILE A 31 -14.98 -11.07 19.21
N ALA A 32 -15.50 -12.16 18.65
CA ALA A 32 -16.04 -12.18 17.28
C ALA A 32 -17.39 -11.44 17.17
N GLU A 33 -18.21 -11.47 18.23
CA GLU A 33 -19.47 -10.73 18.33
C GLU A 33 -19.24 -9.24 18.67
N GLU A 34 -18.21 -8.88 19.44
CA GLU A 34 -17.82 -7.47 19.66
C GLU A 34 -17.20 -6.86 18.39
N SER A 35 -16.32 -7.57 17.67
CA SER A 35 -15.79 -7.08 16.39
C SER A 35 -16.85 -7.03 15.29
N GLY A 36 -17.78 -7.99 15.26
CA GLY A 36 -18.94 -7.98 14.38
C GLY A 36 -19.95 -6.89 14.74
N SER A 37 -20.24 -6.65 16.02
CA SER A 37 -21.18 -5.60 16.45
C SER A 37 -20.57 -4.19 16.40
N LEU A 38 -19.25 -4.05 16.52
CA LEU A 38 -18.53 -2.81 16.20
C LEU A 38 -18.58 -2.52 14.69
N ARG A 39 -18.37 -3.52 13.83
CA ARG A 39 -18.55 -3.38 12.36
C ARG A 39 -20.00 -3.01 11.97
N VAL A 40 -20.99 -3.62 12.63
CA VAL A 40 -22.41 -3.38 12.32
C VAL A 40 -22.89 -2.03 12.89
N ARG A 41 -22.39 -1.59 14.07
CA ARG A 41 -22.68 -0.24 14.60
C ARG A 41 -21.93 0.88 13.88
N ARG A 42 -20.73 0.61 13.32
CA ARG A 42 -19.96 1.54 12.48
C ARG A 42 -20.71 1.90 11.18
N ASN A 43 -21.64 1.06 10.74
CA ASN A 43 -22.38 1.25 9.50
C ASN A 43 -23.67 2.07 9.62
N GLU A 44 -24.17 2.43 10.82
CA GLU A 44 -25.55 2.91 10.96
C GLU A 44 -25.79 4.32 11.52
N ALA A 45 -24.78 5.11 11.88
CA ALA A 45 -25.05 6.50 12.25
C ALA A 45 -23.84 7.44 12.13
N HIS A 46 -23.56 7.95 10.93
CA HIS A 46 -23.09 9.32 10.65
C HIS A 46 -23.27 9.55 9.13
N GLU A 47 -23.80 10.71 8.72
CA GLU A 47 -24.18 11.06 7.34
C GLU A 47 -22.98 10.93 6.38
N LYS A 48 -22.92 9.83 5.63
CA LYS A 48 -21.65 9.16 5.28
C LYS A 48 -20.73 9.91 4.32
N GLY A 49 -19.47 10.02 4.72
CA GLY A 49 -18.34 10.19 3.81
C GLY A 49 -18.03 8.88 3.07
N ILE A 50 -16.92 8.82 2.34
CA ILE A 50 -16.54 7.66 1.53
C ILE A 50 -16.34 6.40 2.39
N THR A 51 -16.86 5.28 1.90
CA THR A 51 -16.85 3.97 2.59
C THR A 51 -15.95 2.93 1.90
N GLU A 52 -15.60 1.86 2.63
CA GLU A 52 -14.89 0.70 2.06
C GLU A 52 -15.57 0.15 0.80
N GLU A 53 -16.90 0.03 0.82
CA GLU A 53 -17.67 -0.53 -0.31
C GLU A 53 -17.65 0.39 -1.54
N GLU A 54 -17.68 1.71 -1.33
CA GLU A 54 -17.57 2.69 -2.42
C GLU A 54 -16.17 2.67 -3.04
N ILE A 55 -15.11 2.63 -2.22
CA ILE A 55 -13.72 2.49 -2.70
C ILE A 55 -13.57 1.19 -3.48
N ARG A 56 -14.10 0.08 -2.95
CA ARG A 56 -14.10 -1.22 -3.62
C ARG A 56 -14.80 -1.17 -4.97
N THR A 57 -15.95 -0.50 -5.05
CA THR A 57 -16.70 -0.30 -6.30
C THR A 57 -15.86 0.47 -7.32
N VAL A 58 -15.14 1.52 -6.89
CA VAL A 58 -14.23 2.28 -7.74
C VAL A 58 -13.11 1.38 -8.24
N LEU A 59 -12.40 0.65 -7.38
CA LEU A 59 -11.33 -0.27 -7.76
C LEU A 59 -11.78 -1.28 -8.82
N VAL A 60 -12.99 -1.83 -8.70
CA VAL A 60 -13.58 -2.75 -9.70
C VAL A 60 -13.86 -2.03 -11.02
N SER A 61 -14.43 -0.82 -10.96
CA SER A 61 -14.77 -0.03 -12.16
C SER A 61 -13.54 0.42 -12.96
N LEU A 62 -12.40 0.59 -12.30
CA LEU A 62 -11.12 0.94 -12.92
C LEU A 62 -10.52 -0.23 -13.72
N ASN A 63 -11.12 -1.42 -13.65
CA ASN A 63 -10.65 -2.62 -14.34
C ASN A 63 -9.17 -2.95 -14.02
N LEU A 64 -8.78 -2.74 -12.76
CA LEU A 64 -7.45 -3.08 -12.26
C LEU A 64 -7.28 -4.60 -12.15
N ALA A 65 -6.03 -5.05 -12.04
CA ALA A 65 -5.72 -6.46 -11.90
C ALA A 65 -6.44 -7.07 -10.67
N PRO A 66 -6.96 -8.31 -10.74
CA PRO A 66 -7.71 -8.92 -9.63
C PRO A 66 -6.96 -8.96 -8.30
N PHE A 67 -5.63 -9.00 -8.34
CA PHE A 67 -4.80 -8.95 -7.14
C PHE A 67 -4.95 -7.62 -6.38
N VAL A 68 -5.12 -6.48 -7.07
CA VAL A 68 -5.31 -5.17 -6.43
C VAL A 68 -6.59 -5.14 -5.59
N ILE A 69 -7.67 -5.78 -6.09
CA ILE A 69 -8.90 -5.92 -5.32
C ILE A 69 -8.70 -6.81 -4.09
N LYS A 70 -7.99 -7.92 -4.25
CA LYS A 70 -7.69 -8.83 -3.14
C LYS A 70 -6.79 -8.21 -2.07
N LEU A 71 -5.86 -7.34 -2.51
CA LEU A 71 -5.01 -6.53 -1.65
C LEU A 71 -5.88 -5.61 -0.79
N PHE A 72 -6.83 -4.90 -1.39
CA PHE A 72 -7.79 -4.06 -0.67
C PHE A 72 -8.67 -4.88 0.29
N ASP A 73 -9.20 -6.02 -0.16
CA ASP A 73 -10.07 -6.88 0.66
C ASP A 73 -9.30 -7.59 1.82
N GLY A 74 -7.97 -7.48 1.89
CA GLY A 74 -7.14 -8.14 2.91
C GLY A 74 -7.18 -9.67 2.85
N THR A 75 -7.46 -10.24 1.67
CA THR A 75 -7.75 -11.68 1.50
C THR A 75 -6.53 -12.54 1.18
N GLU A 76 -5.43 -11.94 0.74
CA GLU A 76 -4.16 -12.64 0.50
C GLU A 76 -3.16 -12.40 1.63
N ASN A 77 -2.32 -13.40 1.91
CA ASN A 77 -1.27 -13.24 2.91
C ASN A 77 -0.14 -12.39 2.30
N LEU A 78 -0.31 -11.06 2.36
CA LEU A 78 0.57 -10.03 1.78
C LEU A 78 2.03 -10.17 2.22
N THR A 79 2.28 -10.83 3.35
CA THR A 79 3.64 -11.17 3.82
C THR A 79 4.41 -12.05 2.82
N LYS A 80 3.72 -12.95 2.09
CA LYS A 80 4.36 -13.85 1.12
C LYS A 80 4.90 -13.14 -0.11
N HIS A 81 4.41 -11.93 -0.39
CA HIS A 81 4.79 -11.13 -1.54
C HIS A 81 5.54 -9.83 -1.14
N GLY A 82 5.80 -9.64 0.15
CA GLY A 82 6.50 -8.46 0.66
C GLY A 82 5.67 -7.17 0.69
N PHE A 83 4.34 -7.27 0.66
CA PHE A 83 3.43 -6.11 0.63
C PHE A 83 2.80 -5.78 1.99
N TYR A 84 3.05 -6.57 3.03
CA TYR A 84 2.28 -6.48 4.29
C TYR A 84 2.33 -5.11 4.98
N ASN A 85 3.37 -4.31 4.72
CA ASN A 85 3.51 -2.96 5.30
C ASN A 85 3.48 -1.84 4.24
N VAL A 86 3.26 -2.16 2.96
CA VAL A 86 3.46 -1.18 1.87
C VAL A 86 2.14 -0.58 1.41
N PHE A 87 1.09 -1.38 1.26
CA PHE A 87 -0.22 -0.90 0.81
C PHE A 87 -1.30 -1.48 1.72
N LEU A 88 -1.92 -0.60 2.50
CA LEU A 88 -3.11 -0.88 3.29
C LEU A 88 -4.32 -0.22 2.64
N PRO A 89 -5.54 -0.72 2.89
CA PRO A 89 -6.73 0.11 2.74
C PRO A 89 -6.55 1.43 3.51
N PRO A 90 -7.12 2.54 3.03
CA PRO A 90 -6.88 3.87 3.56
C PRO A 90 -7.68 4.08 4.86
N TYR A 91 -7.37 3.29 5.89
CA TYR A 91 -8.10 3.27 7.16
C TYR A 91 -8.06 4.64 7.83
N SER A 92 -6.94 5.37 7.69
CA SER A 92 -6.80 6.73 8.21
C SER A 92 -7.85 7.70 7.67
N MET A 93 -8.40 7.45 6.48
CA MET A 93 -9.44 8.25 5.83
C MET A 93 -10.83 7.66 6.07
N ILE A 94 -10.98 6.33 5.94
CA ILE A 94 -12.26 5.63 6.10
C ILE A 94 -12.82 5.79 7.51
N ASP A 95 -11.97 5.77 8.54
CA ASP A 95 -12.41 5.84 9.93
C ASP A 95 -12.74 7.27 10.41
N GLN A 96 -12.61 8.28 9.54
CA GLN A 96 -12.94 9.68 9.81
C GLN A 96 -14.43 10.00 9.59
N THR A 97 -14.88 11.10 10.17
CA THR A 97 -16.19 11.72 9.88
C THR A 97 -16.23 12.33 8.48
N LYS A 98 -17.43 12.58 7.94
CA LYS A 98 -17.58 13.21 6.62
C LYS A 98 -16.93 14.59 6.55
N GLU A 99 -17.03 15.36 7.63
CA GLU A 99 -16.43 16.70 7.74
C GLU A 99 -14.90 16.63 7.70
N GLU A 100 -14.30 15.66 8.39
CA GLU A 100 -12.85 15.42 8.35
C GLU A 100 -12.40 14.94 6.97
N GLN A 101 -13.14 14.00 6.37
CA GLN A 101 -12.85 13.53 5.00
C GLN A 101 -12.99 14.62 3.93
N ALA A 102 -13.81 15.65 4.17
CA ALA A 102 -13.95 16.76 3.24
C ALA A 102 -12.68 17.61 3.13
N ILE A 103 -11.82 17.61 4.17
CA ILE A 103 -10.51 18.28 4.15
C ILE A 103 -9.60 17.68 3.07
N TYR A 104 -9.74 16.39 2.82
CA TYR A 104 -8.99 15.66 1.80
C TYR A 104 -9.71 15.61 0.45
N GLU A 105 -10.78 16.39 0.28
CA GLU A 105 -11.56 16.46 -0.95
C GLU A 105 -11.95 15.07 -1.48
N THR A 106 -12.31 14.13 -0.59
CA THR A 106 -12.60 12.71 -0.92
C THR A 106 -13.74 12.51 -1.92
N GLY A 107 -14.56 13.54 -2.15
CA GLY A 107 -15.54 13.56 -3.23
C GLY A 107 -14.95 13.65 -4.64
N ARG A 108 -13.70 14.12 -4.78
CA ARG A 108 -12.91 14.11 -6.01
C ARG A 108 -11.80 13.07 -5.97
N TYR A 109 -10.99 13.08 -4.91
CA TYR A 109 -9.83 12.21 -4.76
C TYR A 109 -10.20 11.02 -3.89
N ILE A 110 -10.56 9.92 -4.54
CA ILE A 110 -11.04 8.70 -3.90
C ILE A 110 -9.81 7.95 -3.35
N PRO A 111 -9.60 7.87 -2.02
CA PRO A 111 -8.43 7.19 -1.47
C PRO A 111 -8.56 5.69 -1.74
N LEU A 112 -7.51 5.08 -2.28
CA LEU A 112 -7.49 3.66 -2.65
C LEU A 112 -6.61 2.85 -1.71
N PHE A 113 -5.43 3.37 -1.40
CA PHE A 113 -4.44 2.72 -0.53
C PHE A 113 -3.64 3.76 0.26
N GLU A 114 -3.09 3.35 1.39
CA GLU A 114 -2.12 4.12 2.19
C GLU A 114 -0.87 3.29 2.53
N THR A 115 0.26 3.94 2.76
CA THR A 115 1.52 3.32 3.21
C THR A 115 1.64 3.37 4.74
N MET A 116 2.39 2.43 5.36
CA MET A 116 2.64 2.44 6.82
C MET A 116 3.93 3.19 7.24
N ASP A 117 4.57 3.91 6.32
CA ASP A 117 5.87 4.52 6.59
C ASP A 117 5.74 5.78 7.48
N ASP A 118 6.89 6.30 7.94
CA ASP A 118 6.97 7.48 8.83
C ASP A 118 6.26 8.73 8.26
N PHE A 119 6.00 8.74 6.94
CA PHE A 119 5.12 9.66 6.27
C PHE A 119 4.00 8.86 5.59
N LEU A 120 2.78 8.97 6.12
CA LEU A 120 1.59 8.37 5.53
C LEU A 120 1.44 8.93 4.11
N GLU A 121 1.59 8.10 3.09
CA GLU A 121 1.28 8.48 1.72
C GLU A 121 -0.01 7.80 1.27
N VAL A 122 -0.87 8.55 0.60
CA VAL A 122 -2.15 8.11 0.08
C VAL A 122 -2.08 8.05 -1.44
N LEU A 123 -2.37 6.86 -1.99
CA LEU A 123 -2.68 6.67 -3.40
C LEU A 123 -4.19 6.86 -3.58
N ALA A 124 -4.58 7.90 -4.32
CA ALA A 124 -5.97 8.20 -4.61
C ALA A 124 -6.24 8.25 -6.12
N TYR A 125 -7.51 8.05 -6.48
CA TYR A 125 -8.00 8.23 -7.84
C TYR A 125 -8.71 9.58 -7.97
N ASP A 126 -8.27 10.42 -8.89
CA ASP A 126 -8.94 11.67 -9.27
C ASP A 126 -10.10 11.33 -10.21
N ASN A 127 -11.33 11.41 -9.71
CA ASN A 127 -12.53 11.05 -10.47
C ASN A 127 -12.89 12.05 -11.58
N VAL A 128 -12.34 13.27 -11.55
CA VAL A 128 -12.56 14.31 -12.57
C VAL A 128 -11.58 14.10 -13.73
N LEU A 129 -10.29 13.99 -13.40
CA LEU A 129 -9.24 13.85 -14.42
C LEU A 129 -9.02 12.41 -14.87
N GLN A 130 -9.63 11.43 -14.19
CA GLN A 130 -9.57 10.00 -14.53
C GLN A 130 -8.14 9.46 -14.50
N GLY A 131 -7.44 9.72 -13.40
CA GLY A 131 -6.09 9.24 -13.16
C GLY A 131 -5.80 9.08 -11.67
N PHE A 132 -4.55 8.82 -11.35
CA PHE A 132 -4.11 8.52 -10.00
C PHE A 132 -3.17 9.60 -9.49
N ILE A 133 -3.24 9.90 -8.21
CA ILE A 133 -2.33 10.79 -7.51
C ILE A 133 -1.74 10.07 -6.30
N ARG A 134 -0.49 10.40 -5.96
CA ARG A 134 0.12 10.03 -4.69
C ARG A 134 0.40 11.31 -3.91
N TYR A 135 -0.10 11.40 -2.69
CA TYR A 135 0.09 12.59 -1.85
C TYR A 135 0.30 12.20 -0.40
N CYS A 136 1.08 13.01 0.32
CA CYS A 136 1.19 12.94 1.77
C CYS A 136 0.15 13.89 2.37
N PRO A 137 -0.83 13.42 3.17
CA PRO A 137 -1.82 14.27 3.83
C PRO A 137 -1.21 15.34 4.74
N GLU A 138 0.02 15.14 5.21
CA GLU A 138 0.74 16.09 6.07
C GLU A 138 1.44 17.21 5.29
N ASN A 139 1.52 17.11 3.96
CA ASN A 139 2.10 18.17 3.15
C ASN A 139 1.09 19.31 2.96
N ASP A 140 1.53 20.55 3.18
CA ASP A 140 0.72 21.77 2.93
C ASP A 140 0.48 22.07 1.43
N LEU A 141 0.70 21.10 0.53
CA LEU A 141 0.50 21.28 -0.91
C LEU A 141 -0.97 21.01 -1.26
N PRO A 142 -1.67 21.94 -1.94
CA PRO A 142 -3.04 21.69 -2.41
C PRO A 142 -3.11 20.46 -3.34
N LEU A 143 -4.13 19.61 -3.17
CA LEU A 143 -4.28 18.37 -3.93
C LEU A 143 -4.30 18.60 -5.46
N ALA A 144 -4.83 19.73 -5.92
CA ALA A 144 -4.85 20.12 -7.33
C ALA A 144 -3.46 20.34 -7.95
N ASN A 145 -2.41 20.49 -7.13
CA ASN A 145 -1.04 20.68 -7.59
C ASN A 145 -0.26 19.36 -7.72
N TYR A 146 -0.84 18.23 -7.27
CA TYR A 146 -0.23 16.94 -7.47
C TYR A 146 -0.38 16.48 -8.92
N GLU A 147 0.63 15.76 -9.39
CA GLU A 147 0.65 15.22 -10.73
C GLU A 147 -0.36 14.08 -10.87
N VAL A 148 -1.19 14.12 -11.92
CA VAL A 148 -2.15 13.06 -12.24
C VAL A 148 -1.54 12.08 -13.23
N LEU A 149 -1.38 10.84 -12.77
CA LEU A 149 -0.65 9.78 -13.43
C LEU A 149 -1.58 8.66 -13.90
N THR A 150 -1.09 7.89 -14.85
CA THR A 150 -1.62 6.57 -15.19
C THR A 150 -1.30 5.57 -14.07
N TRP A 151 -1.92 4.39 -14.10
CA TRP A 151 -1.62 3.32 -13.16
C TRP A 151 -0.15 2.87 -13.22
N ASP A 152 0.48 2.84 -14.39
CA ASP A 152 1.90 2.53 -14.50
C ASP A 152 2.78 3.67 -13.94
N GLY A 153 2.39 4.92 -14.21
CA GLY A 153 3.12 6.12 -13.77
C GLY A 153 3.26 6.22 -12.25
N THR A 154 2.23 5.85 -11.49
CA THR A 154 2.26 5.93 -10.01
C THR A 154 3.27 5.01 -9.34
N PHE A 155 3.71 3.95 -10.03
CA PHE A 155 4.64 2.96 -9.49
C PHE A 155 6.09 3.15 -9.93
N ILE A 156 6.42 4.14 -10.77
CA ILE A 156 7.80 4.36 -11.23
C ILE A 156 8.76 4.55 -10.05
N GLU A 157 8.43 5.45 -9.12
CA GLU A 157 9.26 5.67 -7.92
C GLU A 157 9.33 4.42 -7.04
N GLN A 158 8.23 3.68 -6.93
CA GLN A 158 8.18 2.46 -6.13
C GLN A 158 9.04 1.33 -6.71
N ILE A 159 9.08 1.20 -8.04
CA ILE A 159 9.94 0.24 -8.74
C ILE A 159 11.40 0.59 -8.51
N LEU A 160 11.76 1.88 -8.57
CA LEU A 160 13.10 2.35 -8.26
C LEU A 160 13.47 2.05 -6.80
N GLU A 161 12.58 2.32 -5.85
CA GLU A 161 12.81 2.03 -4.43
C GLU A 161 13.02 0.52 -4.18
N TRP A 162 12.26 -0.33 -4.86
CA TRP A 162 12.46 -1.79 -4.79
C TRP A 162 13.83 -2.22 -5.33
N TYR A 163 14.28 -1.58 -6.41
CA TYR A 163 15.61 -1.79 -6.97
C TYR A 163 16.70 -1.34 -6.00
N GLU A 164 16.59 -0.13 -5.43
CA GLU A 164 17.49 0.43 -4.41
C GLU A 164 17.59 -0.47 -3.17
N ASN A 165 16.47 -1.09 -2.78
CA ASN A 165 16.37 -2.04 -1.68
C ASN A 165 16.85 -3.46 -2.04
N ASN A 166 17.56 -3.63 -3.17
CA ASN A 166 18.15 -4.88 -3.63
C ASN A 166 17.14 -6.03 -3.87
N LYS A 167 15.88 -5.72 -4.22
CA LYS A 167 14.99 -6.75 -4.76
C LYS A 167 15.51 -7.20 -6.13
N THR A 168 15.40 -8.49 -6.43
CA THR A 168 15.83 -8.99 -7.73
C THR A 168 14.89 -8.51 -8.84
N ASP A 169 15.40 -8.35 -10.06
CA ASP A 169 14.60 -8.03 -11.23
C ASP A 169 13.40 -8.97 -11.40
N GLY A 170 13.60 -10.27 -11.15
CA GLY A 170 12.53 -11.28 -11.20
C GLY A 170 11.44 -11.04 -10.17
N ASP A 171 11.79 -10.64 -8.95
CA ASP A 171 10.83 -10.32 -7.90
C ASP A 171 10.04 -9.05 -8.24
N ILE A 172 10.75 -8.00 -8.70
CA ILE A 172 10.13 -6.73 -9.12
C ILE A 172 9.13 -6.97 -10.25
N LEU A 173 9.52 -7.71 -11.30
CA LEU A 173 8.64 -8.01 -12.42
C LEU A 173 7.45 -8.87 -12.02
N ASN A 174 7.63 -9.81 -11.10
CA ASN A 174 6.53 -10.62 -10.58
C ASN A 174 5.52 -9.77 -9.81
N ILE A 175 6.00 -8.85 -8.97
CA ILE A 175 5.18 -7.85 -8.27
C ILE A 175 4.40 -7.00 -9.28
N CYS A 176 5.09 -6.42 -10.25
CA CYS A 176 4.48 -5.57 -11.26
C CYS A 176 3.39 -6.30 -12.05
N LYS A 177 3.62 -7.58 -12.36
CA LYS A 177 2.63 -8.44 -13.03
C LYS A 177 1.38 -8.66 -12.17
N LEU A 178 1.52 -8.83 -10.86
CA LEU A 178 0.38 -8.94 -9.94
C LEU A 178 -0.45 -7.66 -9.95
N PHE A 179 0.19 -6.49 -9.98
CA PHE A 179 -0.46 -5.18 -10.06
C PHE A 179 -1.00 -4.86 -11.47
N GLY A 180 -0.66 -5.65 -12.48
CA GLY A 180 -1.08 -5.43 -13.87
C GLY A 180 -0.34 -4.29 -14.56
N LEU A 181 0.88 -3.96 -14.13
CA LEU A 181 1.69 -2.89 -14.73
C LEU A 181 2.21 -3.33 -16.11
N LYS A 182 1.85 -2.58 -17.14
CA LYS A 182 2.16 -2.85 -18.54
C LYS A 182 3.60 -2.53 -18.91
N HIS A 183 4.19 -1.51 -18.30
CA HIS A 183 5.50 -0.95 -18.67
C HIS A 183 6.64 -1.38 -17.72
N SER A 184 6.39 -2.35 -16.86
CA SER A 184 7.31 -2.73 -15.79
C SER A 184 8.68 -3.21 -16.27
N LYS A 185 8.74 -3.85 -17.44
CA LYS A 185 10.01 -4.30 -18.02
C LYS A 185 10.81 -3.13 -18.55
N GLU A 186 10.17 -2.22 -19.29
CA GLU A 186 10.78 -1.03 -19.86
C GLU A 186 11.32 -0.10 -18.76
N ILE A 187 10.56 0.09 -17.68
CA ILE A 187 10.97 0.88 -16.51
C ILE A 187 12.23 0.27 -15.89
N LEU A 188 12.23 -1.04 -15.62
CA LEU A 188 13.35 -1.70 -14.97
C LEU A 188 14.62 -1.69 -15.85
N GLU A 189 14.48 -1.93 -17.16
CA GLU A 189 15.58 -1.80 -18.13
C GLU A 189 16.13 -0.35 -18.15
N SER A 190 15.26 0.66 -18.07
CA SER A 190 15.65 2.06 -18.00
C SER A 190 16.49 2.38 -16.75
N ILE A 191 16.20 1.79 -15.59
CA ILE A 191 17.03 1.95 -14.38
C ILE A 191 18.47 1.51 -14.68
N HIS A 192 18.65 0.29 -15.20
CA HIS A 192 19.98 -0.26 -15.48
C HIS A 192 20.75 0.52 -16.54
N MET A 193 20.05 1.02 -17.57
CA MET A 193 20.69 1.69 -18.71
C MET A 193 20.98 3.16 -18.45
N ASN A 194 20.08 3.88 -17.78
CA ASN A 194 20.08 5.33 -17.71
C ASN A 194 20.48 5.89 -16.34
N LEU A 195 20.23 5.15 -15.25
CA LEU A 195 20.49 5.60 -13.90
C LEU A 195 21.70 4.87 -13.27
N GLY A 196 21.80 3.56 -13.48
CA GLY A 196 22.88 2.73 -12.95
C GLY A 196 22.82 2.59 -11.43
N SER A 197 23.95 2.28 -10.79
CA SER A 197 24.03 1.95 -9.35
C SER A 197 24.51 3.10 -8.44
N LYS A 198 24.87 4.25 -9.03
CA LYS A 198 25.34 5.43 -8.28
C LYS A 198 24.83 6.68 -8.97
N TYR A 199 23.91 7.37 -8.32
CA TYR A 199 23.25 8.57 -8.83
C TYR A 199 22.93 9.53 -7.68
N THR A 200 22.71 10.78 -8.03
CA THR A 200 22.30 11.84 -7.08
C THR A 200 20.77 11.94 -7.01
N ASP A 201 20.25 12.71 -6.05
CA ASP A 201 18.82 13.02 -5.96
C ASP A 201 18.30 13.77 -7.21
N GLU A 202 19.16 14.59 -7.83
CA GLU A 202 18.83 15.29 -9.08
C GLU A 202 18.72 14.31 -10.25
N ASP A 203 19.66 13.37 -10.36
CA ASP A 203 19.61 12.29 -11.35
C ASP A 203 18.34 11.44 -11.17
N ARG A 204 17.99 11.11 -9.91
CA ARG A 204 16.74 10.40 -9.57
C ARG A 204 15.52 11.16 -10.07
N LYS A 205 15.38 12.45 -9.74
CA LYS A 205 14.24 13.28 -10.16
C LYS A 205 14.13 13.39 -11.68
N ASN A 206 15.27 13.61 -12.35
CA ASN A 206 15.33 13.69 -13.80
C ASN A 206 14.94 12.37 -14.46
N TRP A 207 15.44 11.25 -13.93
CA TRP A 207 15.09 9.92 -14.43
C TRP A 207 13.61 9.59 -14.22
N VAL A 208 13.03 9.89 -13.05
CA VAL A 208 11.60 9.69 -12.77
C VAL A 208 10.77 10.48 -13.78
N SER A 209 11.03 11.79 -13.91
CA SER A 209 10.26 12.65 -14.81
C SER A 209 10.34 12.21 -16.27
N LYS A 210 11.56 11.85 -16.72
CA LYS A 210 11.80 11.33 -18.07
C LYS A 210 11.09 10.00 -18.32
N THR A 211 11.18 9.06 -17.37
CA THR A 211 10.55 7.75 -17.48
C THR A 211 9.03 7.87 -17.50
N ILE A 212 8.46 8.78 -16.70
CA ILE A 212 7.03 9.12 -16.76
C ILE A 212 6.66 9.57 -18.18
N ASP A 213 7.42 10.46 -18.81
CA ASP A 213 7.14 10.91 -20.19
C ASP A 213 7.26 9.77 -21.20
N GLU A 214 8.30 8.95 -21.10
CA GLU A 214 8.58 7.87 -22.06
C GLU A 214 7.49 6.78 -22.11
N ILE A 215 6.78 6.56 -21.00
CA ILE A 215 5.68 5.58 -20.93
C ILE A 215 4.29 6.20 -21.10
N ASP A 216 4.20 7.47 -21.51
CA ASP A 216 2.95 8.25 -21.49
C ASP A 216 2.26 8.18 -20.11
N GLY A 217 3.07 8.26 -19.04
CA GLY A 217 2.67 8.04 -17.66
C GLY A 217 1.80 9.15 -17.07
N ARG A 218 1.70 10.32 -17.74
CA ARG A 218 0.88 11.46 -17.37
C ARG A 218 -0.51 11.39 -18.01
N ILE A 219 -1.55 11.68 -17.24
CA ILE A 219 -2.85 11.96 -17.83
C ILE A 219 -2.81 13.35 -18.48
N LYS A 220 -2.97 13.37 -19.82
CA LYS A 220 -3.00 14.61 -20.60
C LYS A 220 -4.23 15.41 -20.20
N GLN A 221 -4.02 16.52 -19.49
CA GLN A 221 -5.08 17.48 -19.20
C GLN A 221 -5.48 18.14 -20.53
N ASN A 222 -6.65 17.78 -21.05
CA ASN A 222 -7.25 18.58 -22.11
C ASN A 222 -7.58 19.94 -21.49
N GLN A 223 -6.80 20.97 -21.82
CA GLN A 223 -7.14 22.35 -21.49
C GLN A 223 -8.49 22.65 -22.15
N GLN A 224 -9.57 22.61 -21.37
CA GLN A 224 -10.89 23.13 -21.77
C GLN A 224 -10.95 24.62 -21.46
#